data_AF-A0A1H2ZF26-F1
#
_entry.id   AF-A0A1H2ZF26-F1
#
_cell.length_a   1.000
_cell.length_b   1.000
_cell.length_c   1.000
_cell.angle_alpha   90.00
_cell.angle_beta   90.00
_cell.angle_gamma   90.00
#
_symmetry.space_group_name_H-M   'P 1'
#
loop_
_entity.id
_entity.type
_entity.pdbx_description
1 polymer ?
#
loop_
_entity_poly.entity_id
_entity_poly.type
_entity_poly.pdbx_seq_one_letter_code
_entity_poly.pdbx_strand_id
1 'polypeptide(L)'
;MTIFMLLILRILLIGLALTFISDPIWASVLDRNGQCRPGQLQCGRGCCPAGQRCSFDGRCIPLGHTYCGGGRTCGPFERCVAGGTRCAPAGLNKCTSRLDCPGDSFCNGRGECERNTPEFVPGPAITCDDGLTCGPGSSCLPGGGCSRPGWFLCEETDSQCRPGFKCSAHQGCVPIKAIDCGYGKWCKPGEQCLPEGGCEKLPEGTEP
;
A
#
# COMPACT_ATOMS: atom_id res chain seq x y z
N MET A 1 12.05 52.95 22.25
CA MET A 1 12.18 51.49 22.04
C MET A 1 10.87 50.73 22.28
N THR A 2 10.04 51.10 23.26
CA THR A 2 8.76 50.45 23.57
C THR A 2 7.71 50.53 22.44
N ILE A 3 7.61 51.68 21.76
CA ILE A 3 6.64 51.89 20.66
C ILE A 3 6.97 51.00 19.45
N PHE A 4 8.26 50.85 19.11
CA PHE A 4 8.70 50.02 17.98
C PHE A 4 8.45 48.52 18.23
N MET A 5 8.65 48.07 19.47
CA MET A 5 8.38 46.69 19.88
C MET A 5 6.89 46.35 19.87
N LEU A 6 6.03 47.30 20.27
CA LEU A 6 4.56 47.14 20.20
C LEU A 6 4.05 47.09 18.76
N LEU A 7 4.70 47.79 17.83
CA LEU A 7 4.30 47.83 16.42
C LEU A 7 4.65 46.52 15.71
N ILE A 8 5.82 45.95 15.98
CA ILE A 8 6.23 44.64 15.46
C ILE A 8 5.33 43.52 16.01
N LEU A 9 5.00 43.56 17.30
CA LEU A 9 4.11 42.58 17.92
C LEU A 9 2.70 42.60 17.32
N ARG A 10 2.16 43.79 17.00
CA ARG A 10 0.87 43.92 16.31
C ARG A 10 0.91 43.36 14.90
N ILE A 11 1.97 43.62 14.14
CA ILE A 11 2.11 43.09 12.77
C ILE A 11 2.19 41.55 12.79
N LEU A 12 2.96 40.98 13.74
CA LEU A 12 3.03 39.53 13.94
C LEU A 12 1.68 38.91 14.31
N LEU A 13 0.92 39.55 15.20
CA LEU A 13 -0.42 39.07 15.58
C LEU A 13 -1.43 39.15 14.42
N ILE A 14 -1.36 40.20 13.59
CA ILE A 14 -2.23 40.33 12.40
C ILE A 14 -1.83 39.30 11.32
N GLY A 15 -0.53 39.08 11.12
CA GLY A 15 -0.03 38.04 10.19
C GLY A 15 -0.43 36.63 10.61
N LEU A 16 -0.32 36.31 11.92
CA LEU A 16 -0.76 35.03 12.45
C LEU A 16 -2.28 34.86 12.32
N ALA A 17 -3.06 35.92 12.59
CA ALA A 17 -4.51 35.88 12.40
C ALA A 17 -4.89 35.59 10.95
N LEU A 18 -4.24 36.21 9.96
CA LEU A 18 -4.51 35.98 8.53
C LEU A 18 -4.18 34.54 8.08
N THR A 19 -3.22 33.87 8.71
CA THR A 19 -2.91 32.45 8.42
C THR A 19 -3.94 31.47 8.98
N PHE A 20 -4.77 31.86 9.96
CA PHE A 20 -5.87 31.03 10.47
C PHE A 20 -7.19 31.19 9.68
N ILE A 21 -7.30 32.18 8.80
CA ILE A 21 -8.49 32.39 7.94
C ILE A 21 -8.29 31.79 6.53
N SER A 22 -7.12 31.21 6.27
CA SER A 22 -6.78 30.54 5.01
C SER A 22 -7.00 29.02 5.07
N ASP A 23 -7.99 28.58 5.85
CA ASP A 23 -8.61 27.28 5.58
C ASP A 23 -9.48 27.42 4.32
N PRO A 24 -9.33 26.55 3.30
CA PRO A 24 -10.24 26.52 2.17
C PRO A 24 -11.57 25.91 2.62
N ILE A 25 -12.34 26.66 3.43
CA ILE A 25 -13.70 26.30 3.81
C ILE A 25 -14.61 26.64 2.63
N TRP A 26 -14.74 25.68 1.71
CA TRP A 26 -15.99 25.26 1.08
C TRP A 26 -16.97 26.41 0.86
N ALA A 27 -16.84 27.08 -0.28
CA ALA A 27 -17.82 28.05 -0.76
C ALA A 27 -19.13 27.33 -1.16
N SER A 28 -19.93 26.93 -0.18
CA SER A 28 -21.32 26.49 -0.38
C SER A 28 -22.21 27.72 -0.49
N VAL A 29 -22.30 28.29 -1.70
CA VAL A 29 -23.18 29.43 -1.98
C VAL A 29 -24.61 28.92 -2.19
N LEU A 30 -25.37 28.78 -1.10
CA LEU A 30 -26.83 28.65 -1.19
C LEU A 30 -27.43 29.98 -1.65
N ASP A 31 -28.53 29.92 -2.42
CA ASP A 31 -29.31 31.11 -2.75
C ASP A 31 -30.11 31.62 -1.53
N ARG A 32 -30.68 32.82 -1.62
CA ARG A 32 -31.46 33.51 -0.59
C ARG A 32 -32.64 32.70 -0.03
N ASN A 33 -33.07 31.66 -0.74
CA ASN A 33 -34.15 30.74 -0.36
C ASN A 33 -33.65 29.40 0.23
N GLY A 34 -32.34 29.26 0.50
CA GLY A 34 -31.77 28.01 0.98
C GLY A 34 -31.79 26.88 -0.06
N GLN A 35 -31.91 27.24 -1.34
CA GLN A 35 -31.91 26.31 -2.46
C GLN A 35 -30.62 26.42 -3.26
N CYS A 36 -30.21 25.33 -3.88
CA CYS A 36 -29.08 25.34 -4.80
C CYS A 36 -29.41 26.09 -6.08
N ARG A 37 -28.40 26.72 -6.69
CA ARG A 37 -28.57 27.41 -7.96
C ARG A 37 -28.95 26.42 -9.07
N PRO A 38 -29.65 26.86 -10.13
CA PRO A 38 -29.92 26.02 -11.29
C PRO A 38 -28.64 25.34 -11.81
N GLY A 39 -28.70 24.02 -12.04
CA GLY A 39 -27.54 23.21 -12.42
C GLY A 39 -26.70 22.67 -11.26
N GLN A 40 -26.99 23.05 -10.02
CA GLN A 40 -26.37 22.46 -8.82
C GLN A 40 -27.28 21.40 -8.19
N LEU A 41 -26.67 20.40 -7.56
CA LEU A 41 -27.37 19.33 -6.85
C LEU A 41 -27.34 19.58 -5.33
N GLN A 42 -28.50 19.58 -4.67
CA GLN A 42 -28.56 19.62 -3.20
C GLN A 42 -27.92 18.37 -2.61
N CYS A 43 -26.97 18.57 -1.69
CA CYS A 43 -26.23 17.48 -1.05
C CYS A 43 -26.00 17.77 0.43
N GLY A 44 -26.78 17.12 1.30
CA GLY A 44 -26.80 17.43 2.72
C GLY A 44 -27.15 18.91 2.96
N ARG A 45 -26.26 19.63 3.66
CA ARG A 45 -26.40 21.06 3.95
C ARG A 45 -25.81 21.98 2.85
N GLY A 46 -25.22 21.42 1.81
CA GLY A 46 -24.53 22.17 0.76
C GLY A 46 -25.04 21.87 -0.64
N CYS A 47 -24.37 22.48 -1.63
CA CYS A 47 -24.70 22.34 -3.05
C CYS A 47 -23.48 21.83 -3.82
N CYS A 48 -23.68 20.79 -4.62
CA CYS A 48 -22.65 20.26 -5.50
C CYS A 48 -22.74 20.92 -6.89
N PRO A 49 -21.60 21.25 -7.51
CA PRO A 49 -21.55 21.74 -8.89
C PRO A 49 -22.19 20.77 -9.89
N ALA A 50 -22.55 21.29 -11.05
CA ALA A 50 -23.01 20.49 -12.18
C ALA A 50 -21.99 19.39 -12.52
N GLY A 51 -22.48 18.17 -12.78
CA GLY A 51 -21.60 17.02 -13.07
C GLY A 51 -20.91 16.43 -11.84
N GLN A 52 -21.42 16.71 -10.63
CA GLN A 52 -21.03 15.97 -9.44
C GLN A 52 -22.23 15.20 -8.88
N ARG A 53 -21.95 14.15 -8.10
CA ARG A 53 -22.97 13.36 -7.39
C ARG A 53 -22.83 13.56 -5.88
N CYS A 54 -23.91 13.30 -5.16
CA CYS A 54 -23.93 13.42 -3.70
C CYS A 54 -23.66 12.07 -3.02
N SER A 55 -22.78 12.04 -2.02
CA SER A 55 -22.58 10.89 -1.14
C SER A 55 -23.67 10.79 -0.07
N PHE A 56 -23.77 9.63 0.59
CA PHE A 56 -24.73 9.39 1.68
C PHE A 56 -24.50 10.30 2.90
N ASP A 57 -23.27 10.76 3.13
CA ASP A 57 -22.87 11.65 4.22
C ASP A 57 -22.75 13.13 3.79
N GLY A 58 -23.33 13.49 2.63
CA GLY A 58 -23.49 14.88 2.21
C GLY A 58 -22.22 15.52 1.62
N ARG A 59 -21.38 14.73 0.95
CA ARG A 59 -20.18 15.19 0.24
C ARG A 59 -20.35 15.12 -1.27
N CYS A 60 -19.76 16.07 -1.98
CA CYS A 60 -19.77 16.11 -3.43
C CYS A 60 -18.66 15.22 -4.02
N ILE A 61 -19.02 14.37 -4.96
CA ILE A 61 -18.14 13.42 -5.62
C ILE A 61 -18.06 13.80 -7.11
N PRO A 62 -16.88 14.11 -7.66
CA PRO A 62 -16.76 14.43 -9.08
C PRO A 62 -17.11 13.25 -9.99
N LEU A 63 -17.46 13.54 -11.24
CA LEU A 63 -17.70 12.51 -12.26
C LEU A 63 -16.49 11.58 -12.43
N GLY A 64 -16.74 10.28 -12.50
CA GLY A 64 -15.72 9.23 -12.60
C GLY A 64 -15.06 8.85 -11.28
N HIS A 65 -15.04 9.73 -10.28
CA HIS A 65 -14.39 9.47 -8.99
C HIS A 65 -15.16 8.48 -8.11
N THR A 66 -14.45 7.74 -7.26
CA THR A 66 -15.04 6.79 -6.30
C THR A 66 -15.04 7.35 -4.88
N TYR A 67 -16.18 7.34 -4.21
CA TYR A 67 -16.28 7.79 -2.82
C TYR A 67 -15.99 6.67 -1.83
N CYS A 68 -15.12 6.95 -0.87
CA CYS A 68 -14.63 5.95 0.10
C CYS A 68 -15.20 6.11 1.51
N GLY A 69 -16.05 7.11 1.73
CA GLY A 69 -16.55 7.45 3.07
C GLY A 69 -15.64 8.41 3.83
N GLY A 70 -16.20 9.07 4.85
CA GLY A 70 -15.43 9.94 5.76
C GLY A 70 -14.84 11.18 5.09
N GLY A 71 -15.42 11.65 3.99
CA GLY A 71 -14.92 12.78 3.19
C GLY A 71 -13.82 12.42 2.19
N ARG A 72 -13.46 11.15 2.03
CA ARG A 72 -12.43 10.72 1.07
C ARG A 72 -13.02 10.31 -0.27
N THR A 73 -12.42 10.82 -1.34
CA THR A 73 -12.78 10.55 -2.73
C THR A 73 -11.52 10.23 -3.52
N CYS A 74 -11.50 9.11 -4.24
CA CYS A 74 -10.40 8.70 -5.12
C CYS A 74 -10.66 9.14 -6.57
N GLY A 75 -9.59 9.27 -7.36
CA GLY A 75 -9.62 9.67 -8.75
C GLY A 75 -10.45 8.77 -9.67
N PRO A 76 -10.66 9.18 -10.93
CA PRO A 76 -11.49 8.46 -11.89
C PRO A 76 -10.94 7.11 -12.33
N PHE A 77 -9.64 6.88 -12.11
CA PHE A 77 -8.96 5.62 -12.36
C PHE A 77 -8.42 5.02 -11.06
N GLU A 78 -9.10 5.28 -9.94
CA GLU A 78 -8.71 4.80 -8.64
C GLU A 78 -9.89 4.18 -7.88
N ARG A 79 -9.57 3.23 -7.01
CA ARG A 79 -10.51 2.53 -6.13
C ARG A 79 -10.15 2.75 -4.66
N CYS A 80 -11.16 2.63 -3.81
CA CYS A 80 -10.99 2.61 -2.37
C CYS A 80 -10.32 1.30 -1.93
N VAL A 81 -9.26 1.40 -1.14
CA VAL A 81 -8.60 0.25 -0.49
C VAL A 81 -8.47 0.50 1.01
N ALA A 82 -8.06 -0.53 1.76
CA ALA A 82 -7.90 -0.48 3.22
C ALA A 82 -9.15 0.09 3.94
N GLY A 83 -10.34 -0.44 3.62
CA GLY A 83 -11.60 -0.01 4.22
C GLY A 83 -12.01 1.43 3.90
N GLY A 84 -11.47 2.03 2.83
CA GLY A 84 -11.78 3.39 2.42
C GLY A 84 -10.81 4.46 2.94
N THR A 85 -9.72 4.05 3.61
CA THR A 85 -8.70 4.98 4.10
C THR A 85 -7.68 5.40 3.04
N ARG A 86 -7.64 4.71 1.88
CA ARG A 86 -6.63 4.91 0.83
C ARG A 86 -7.21 4.76 -0.57
N CYS A 87 -6.50 5.36 -1.54
CA CYS A 87 -6.75 5.21 -2.97
C CYS A 87 -5.65 4.36 -3.61
N ALA A 88 -6.04 3.53 -4.56
CA ALA A 88 -5.14 2.73 -5.39
C ALA A 88 -5.64 2.70 -6.84
N PRO A 89 -4.80 2.37 -7.83
CA PRO A 89 -5.23 2.27 -9.22
C PRO A 89 -6.44 1.34 -9.42
N ALA A 90 -7.37 1.75 -10.27
CA ALA A 90 -8.54 0.99 -10.66
C ALA A 90 -8.18 0.02 -11.81
N GLY A 91 -8.65 -1.21 -11.69
CA GLY A 91 -8.38 -2.30 -12.61
C GLY A 91 -8.37 -3.63 -11.85
N LEU A 92 -8.76 -4.72 -12.51
CA LEU A 92 -8.60 -6.06 -11.96
C LEU A 92 -7.12 -6.25 -11.61
N ASN A 93 -6.87 -6.48 -10.34
CA ASN A 93 -5.54 -6.67 -9.77
C ASN A 93 -4.58 -5.48 -9.83
N LYS A 94 -4.91 -4.25 -10.25
CA LYS A 94 -3.86 -3.20 -10.32
C LYS A 94 -3.38 -2.69 -8.94
N CYS A 95 -2.08 -2.42 -8.82
CA CYS A 95 -1.43 -1.95 -7.59
C CYS A 95 -0.10 -1.22 -7.86
N THR A 96 0.32 -0.42 -6.87
CA THR A 96 1.65 0.21 -6.80
C THR A 96 2.44 -0.24 -5.57
N SER A 97 1.74 -0.72 -4.54
CA SER A 97 2.29 -1.18 -3.28
C SER A 97 1.50 -2.37 -2.74
N ARG A 98 2.08 -3.12 -1.80
CA ARG A 98 1.39 -4.23 -1.12
C ARG A 98 0.07 -3.80 -0.46
N LEU A 99 -0.02 -2.55 -0.01
CA LEU A 99 -1.19 -2.02 0.71
C LEU A 99 -2.40 -1.77 -0.21
N ASP A 100 -2.21 -1.87 -1.53
CA ASP A 100 -3.24 -1.69 -2.55
C ASP A 100 -3.98 -2.99 -2.87
N CYS A 101 -3.46 -4.11 -2.37
CA CYS A 101 -3.90 -5.45 -2.66
C CYS A 101 -4.73 -6.03 -1.50
N PRO A 102 -5.85 -6.72 -1.77
CA PRO A 102 -6.72 -7.25 -0.74
C PRO A 102 -6.13 -8.50 -0.06
N GLY A 103 -6.37 -8.66 1.24
CA GLY A 103 -6.01 -9.87 1.97
C GLY A 103 -4.51 -10.15 2.05
N ASP A 104 -4.12 -11.37 1.72
CA ASP A 104 -2.77 -11.91 1.77
C ASP A 104 -1.97 -11.72 0.46
N SER A 105 -2.55 -11.04 -0.53
CA SER A 105 -1.91 -10.76 -1.82
C SER A 105 -0.81 -9.69 -1.75
N PHE A 106 0.09 -9.69 -2.73
CA PHE A 106 1.16 -8.70 -2.88
C PHE A 106 1.16 -8.10 -4.28
N CYS A 107 1.74 -6.89 -4.40
CA CYS A 107 1.90 -6.25 -5.70
C CYS A 107 3.15 -6.77 -6.41
N ASN A 108 2.97 -7.44 -7.54
CA ASN A 108 4.06 -7.97 -8.35
C ASN A 108 4.69 -6.87 -9.24
N GLY A 109 5.80 -7.20 -9.91
CA GLY A 109 6.52 -6.26 -10.78
C GLY A 109 5.75 -5.76 -12.01
N ARG A 110 4.59 -6.34 -12.32
CA ARG A 110 3.68 -5.91 -13.41
C ARG A 110 2.60 -4.93 -12.90
N GLY A 111 2.67 -4.55 -11.63
CA GLY A 111 1.66 -3.73 -10.98
C GLY A 111 0.36 -4.50 -10.77
N GLU A 112 0.46 -5.81 -10.51
CA GLU A 112 -0.70 -6.68 -10.31
C GLU A 112 -0.70 -7.37 -8.93
N CYS A 113 -1.86 -7.42 -8.28
CA CYS A 113 -2.13 -8.08 -7.02
C CYS A 113 -2.18 -9.58 -7.27
N GLU A 114 -1.11 -10.25 -6.88
CA GLU A 114 -0.94 -11.68 -6.96
C GLU A 114 -1.20 -12.24 -5.57
N ARG A 115 -2.10 -13.22 -5.46
CA ARG A 115 -2.27 -13.93 -4.18
C ARG A 115 -0.94 -14.55 -3.82
N ASN A 116 -0.61 -14.48 -2.54
CA ASN A 116 0.56 -15.15 -2.02
C ASN A 116 0.25 -16.64 -1.86
N THR A 117 0.02 -17.33 -2.98
CA THR A 117 -0.16 -18.78 -3.00
C THR A 117 1.10 -19.42 -3.59
N PRO A 118 1.97 -20.04 -2.80
CA PRO A 118 2.09 -21.48 -2.93
C PRO A 118 0.77 -22.08 -2.42
N GLU A 119 0.31 -23.22 -2.92
CA GLU A 119 -0.84 -23.92 -2.35
C GLU A 119 -0.54 -24.29 -0.90
N PHE A 120 -0.79 -23.38 0.04
CA PHE A 120 -0.59 -23.61 1.44
C PHE A 120 -1.88 -24.21 1.98
N VAL A 121 -2.02 -25.52 1.80
CA VAL A 121 -2.98 -26.32 2.57
C VAL A 121 -2.51 -26.20 4.02
N PRO A 122 -3.28 -25.59 4.94
CA PRO A 122 -2.88 -25.52 6.34
C PRO A 122 -2.70 -26.95 6.84
N GLY A 123 -1.45 -27.36 7.07
CA GLY A 123 -1.18 -28.59 7.78
C GLY A 123 -1.81 -28.54 9.18
N PRO A 124 -2.08 -29.70 9.81
CA PRO A 124 -2.51 -29.73 11.20
C PRO A 124 -1.49 -29.00 12.09
N ALA A 125 -1.94 -28.54 13.25
CA ALA A 125 -1.03 -28.02 14.26
C ALA A 125 0.06 -29.07 14.56
N ILE A 126 1.31 -28.64 14.62
CA ILE A 126 2.47 -29.49 14.87
C ILE A 126 2.99 -29.21 16.28
N THR A 127 3.24 -30.27 17.06
CA THR A 127 3.93 -30.15 18.35
C THR A 127 5.40 -30.41 18.13
N CYS A 128 6.23 -29.45 18.55
CA CYS A 128 7.68 -29.49 18.41
C CYS A 128 8.35 -30.23 19.57
N ASP A 129 9.64 -30.56 19.42
CA ASP A 129 10.42 -31.31 20.40
C ASP A 129 10.61 -30.56 21.74
N ASP A 130 10.46 -29.23 21.72
CA ASP A 130 10.44 -28.37 22.91
C ASP A 130 9.09 -28.36 23.64
N GLY A 131 8.11 -29.15 23.17
CA GLY A 131 6.76 -29.25 23.71
C GLY A 131 5.83 -28.11 23.28
N LEU A 132 6.28 -27.17 22.43
CA LEU A 132 5.46 -26.08 21.93
C LEU A 132 4.57 -26.58 20.77
N THR A 133 3.28 -26.30 20.83
CA THR A 133 2.37 -26.56 19.71
C THR A 133 2.27 -25.34 18.79
N CYS A 134 2.76 -25.50 17.58
CA CYS A 134 2.69 -24.50 16.53
C CYS A 134 1.35 -24.55 15.79
N GLY A 135 0.79 -23.38 15.56
CA GLY A 135 -0.50 -23.23 14.88
C GLY A 135 -0.45 -23.74 13.42
N PRO A 136 -1.62 -24.04 12.83
CA PRO A 136 -1.71 -24.55 11.46
C PRO A 136 -0.87 -23.72 10.48
N GLY A 137 -0.02 -24.43 9.75
CA GLY A 137 0.83 -23.83 8.74
C GLY A 137 2.17 -23.25 9.19
N SER A 138 2.50 -23.43 10.46
CA SER A 138 3.80 -23.09 11.01
C SER A 138 4.69 -24.34 11.06
N SER A 139 6.00 -24.16 11.17
CA SER A 139 6.99 -25.23 11.28
C SER A 139 7.82 -25.07 12.55
N CYS A 140 8.32 -26.18 13.10
CA CYS A 140 9.23 -26.17 14.24
C CYS A 140 10.60 -25.65 13.81
N LEU A 141 11.20 -24.77 14.62
CA LEU A 141 12.51 -24.20 14.35
C LEU A 141 13.62 -24.96 15.09
N PRO A 142 14.81 -25.14 14.49
CA PRO A 142 15.98 -25.61 15.21
C PRO A 142 16.36 -24.57 16.28
N GLY A 143 16.39 -25.01 17.54
CA GLY A 143 16.54 -24.14 18.70
C GLY A 143 15.24 -23.83 19.45
N GLY A 144 14.10 -24.34 18.96
CA GLY A 144 12.80 -24.20 19.60
C GLY A 144 11.97 -23.03 19.03
N GLY A 145 10.67 -23.08 19.28
CA GLY A 145 9.71 -22.09 18.76
C GLY A 145 9.10 -22.44 17.40
N CYS A 146 8.16 -21.59 16.99
CA CYS A 146 7.38 -21.75 15.76
C CYS A 146 7.78 -20.72 14.70
N SER A 147 7.89 -21.16 13.44
CA SER A 147 7.92 -20.26 12.30
C SER A 147 6.60 -19.52 12.14
N ARG A 148 6.60 -18.41 11.38
CA ARG A 148 5.34 -17.76 10.99
C ARG A 148 4.59 -18.65 9.99
N PRO A 149 3.24 -18.65 10.01
CA PRO A 149 2.47 -19.41 9.03
C PRO A 149 2.90 -19.13 7.59
N GLY A 150 3.14 -20.20 6.83
CA GLY A 150 3.61 -20.15 5.43
C GLY A 150 5.11 -19.87 5.26
N TRP A 151 5.87 -19.65 6.33
CA TRP A 151 7.32 -19.52 6.26
C TRP A 151 7.97 -20.90 6.35
N PHE A 152 9.03 -21.10 5.56
CA PHE A 152 9.81 -22.32 5.54
C PHE A 152 11.24 -22.04 6.01
N LEU A 153 11.92 -23.07 6.48
CA LEU A 153 13.30 -22.97 6.95
C LEU A 153 14.27 -23.49 5.90
N CYS A 154 15.37 -22.78 5.69
CA CYS A 154 16.51 -23.28 4.94
C CYS A 154 17.50 -23.95 5.89
N GLU A 155 17.48 -25.28 5.96
CA GLU A 155 18.28 -26.08 6.90
C GLU A 155 19.79 -25.79 6.82
N GLU A 156 20.32 -25.47 5.63
CA GLU A 156 21.74 -25.18 5.44
C GLU A 156 22.20 -23.84 6.06
N THR A 157 21.28 -22.91 6.28
CA THR A 157 21.59 -21.53 6.70
C THR A 157 20.76 -21.07 7.89
N ASP A 158 19.94 -21.96 8.47
CA ASP A 158 18.92 -21.69 9.50
C ASP A 158 18.02 -20.48 9.20
N SER A 159 17.90 -20.11 7.93
CA SER A 159 17.18 -18.91 7.51
C SER A 159 15.70 -19.20 7.35
N GLN A 160 14.86 -18.42 8.01
CA GLN A 160 13.40 -18.49 7.86
C GLN A 160 12.95 -17.63 6.68
N CYS A 161 12.43 -18.27 5.64
CA CYS A 161 12.03 -17.64 4.41
C CYS A 161 10.52 -17.53 4.29
N ARG A 162 10.07 -16.33 3.94
CA ARG A 162 8.67 -16.08 3.57
C ARG A 162 8.36 -16.64 2.18
N PRO A 163 7.08 -16.89 1.85
CA PRO A 163 6.68 -17.23 0.49
C PRO A 163 7.19 -16.23 -0.57
N GLY A 164 7.50 -16.74 -1.76
CA GLY A 164 8.11 -15.97 -2.86
C GLY A 164 9.65 -15.99 -2.87
N PHE A 165 10.26 -16.71 -1.93
CA PHE A 165 11.70 -16.92 -1.82
C PHE A 165 12.02 -18.42 -1.98
N LYS A 166 13.28 -18.74 -2.25
CA LYS A 166 13.88 -20.08 -2.29
C LYS A 166 15.12 -20.10 -1.41
N CYS A 167 15.55 -21.29 -1.01
CA CYS A 167 16.80 -21.47 -0.30
C CYS A 167 17.99 -21.34 -1.26
N SER A 168 18.91 -20.48 -0.89
CA SER A 168 20.26 -20.38 -1.43
C SER A 168 21.21 -21.14 -0.51
N ALA A 169 22.12 -21.90 -1.11
CA ALA A 169 23.03 -22.78 -0.39
C ALA A 169 23.89 -22.08 0.68
N HIS A 170 24.12 -20.76 0.51
CA HIS A 170 25.02 -20.01 1.39
C HIS A 170 24.46 -18.67 1.89
N GLN A 171 23.26 -18.28 1.43
CA GLN A 171 22.70 -16.95 1.74
C GLN A 171 21.34 -17.02 2.46
N GLY A 172 20.70 -18.18 2.50
CA GLY A 172 19.34 -18.31 3.02
C GLY A 172 18.31 -17.90 1.99
N CYS A 173 17.56 -16.83 2.22
CA CYS A 173 16.38 -16.52 1.40
C CYS A 173 16.70 -15.67 0.18
N VAL A 174 16.57 -16.24 -1.03
CA VAL A 174 16.70 -15.52 -2.31
C VAL A 174 15.36 -15.50 -3.04
N PRO A 175 14.96 -14.42 -3.74
CA PRO A 175 13.69 -14.42 -4.48
C PRO A 175 13.60 -15.59 -5.47
N ILE A 176 12.42 -16.21 -5.60
CA ILE A 176 12.28 -17.47 -6.38
C ILE A 176 12.69 -17.33 -7.85
N LYS A 177 12.44 -16.16 -8.45
CA LYS A 177 12.78 -15.82 -9.84
C LYS A 177 14.17 -15.18 -10.00
N ALA A 178 14.88 -14.92 -8.91
CA ALA A 178 16.23 -14.39 -8.99
C ALA A 178 17.21 -15.50 -9.38
N ILE A 179 18.25 -15.12 -10.12
CA ILE A 179 19.40 -15.99 -10.37
C ILE A 179 20.31 -15.90 -9.15
N ASP A 180 20.49 -17.01 -8.45
CA ASP A 180 21.38 -17.09 -7.30
C ASP A 180 22.82 -17.24 -7.80
N CYS A 181 23.66 -16.25 -7.53
CA CYS A 181 25.05 -16.21 -7.96
C CYS A 181 26.01 -16.73 -6.89
N GLY A 182 25.50 -17.21 -5.76
CA GLY A 182 26.30 -17.61 -4.61
C GLY A 182 26.94 -16.42 -3.89
N TYR A 183 27.67 -16.72 -2.80
CA TYR A 183 28.44 -15.75 -2.00
C TYR A 183 27.67 -14.50 -1.56
N GLY A 184 26.37 -14.61 -1.32
CA GLY A 184 25.57 -13.46 -0.91
C GLY A 184 25.07 -12.58 -2.06
N LYS A 185 25.20 -12.99 -3.32
CA LYS A 185 24.79 -12.23 -4.50
C LYS A 185 23.71 -12.96 -5.29
N TRP A 186 22.73 -12.19 -5.77
CA TRP A 186 21.72 -12.68 -6.70
C TRP A 186 21.35 -11.58 -7.69
N CYS A 187 20.93 -11.99 -8.89
CA CYS A 187 20.54 -11.11 -9.98
C CYS A 187 19.05 -11.14 -10.24
N LYS A 188 18.53 -10.07 -10.85
CA LYS A 188 17.11 -9.99 -11.18
C LYS A 188 16.73 -11.05 -12.22
N PRO A 189 15.44 -11.39 -12.34
CA PRO A 189 14.99 -12.26 -13.42
C PRO A 189 15.38 -11.65 -14.78
N GLY A 190 16.03 -12.44 -15.65
CA GLY A 190 16.53 -11.97 -16.95
C GLY A 190 17.95 -11.37 -16.93
N GLU A 191 18.63 -11.41 -15.80
CA GLU A 191 20.06 -11.09 -15.68
C GLU A 191 20.87 -12.35 -15.41
N GLN A 192 22.14 -12.40 -15.83
CA GLN A 192 23.08 -13.48 -15.51
C GLN A 192 24.19 -13.04 -14.55
N CYS A 193 24.76 -14.01 -13.85
CA CYS A 193 25.84 -13.81 -12.89
C CYS A 193 27.18 -13.65 -13.62
N LEU A 194 27.91 -12.58 -13.31
CA LEU A 194 29.26 -12.37 -13.80
C LEU A 194 30.30 -13.08 -12.91
N PRO A 195 31.37 -13.65 -13.50
CA PRO A 195 32.46 -14.30 -12.75
C PRO A 195 33.15 -13.35 -11.76
N GLU A 196 33.36 -12.08 -12.14
CA GLU A 196 33.88 -11.03 -11.26
C GLU A 196 32.90 -10.59 -10.14
N GLY A 197 31.69 -11.13 -10.14
CA GLY A 197 30.66 -10.84 -9.14
C GLY A 197 29.88 -9.59 -9.47
N GLY A 198 28.86 -9.74 -10.33
CA GLY A 198 27.92 -8.70 -10.73
C GLY A 198 26.75 -9.30 -11.50
N CYS A 199 25.85 -8.45 -11.98
CA CYS A 199 24.68 -8.85 -12.75
C CYS A 199 24.70 -8.15 -14.10
N GLU A 200 24.53 -8.91 -15.18
CA GLU A 200 24.36 -8.35 -16.53
C GLU A 200 23.04 -8.78 -17.14
N LYS A 201 22.42 -7.90 -17.93
CA LYS A 201 21.17 -8.23 -18.63
C LYS A 201 21.47 -9.17 -19.79
N LEU A 202 20.71 -10.25 -19.89
CA LEU A 202 20.70 -11.08 -21.08
C LEU A 202 20.12 -10.27 -22.26
N PRO A 203 20.68 -10.39 -23.48
CA PRO A 203 20.09 -9.78 -24.66
C PRO A 203 18.68 -10.35 -24.90
N GLU A 204 17.71 -9.45 -25.18
CA GLU A 204 16.32 -9.81 -25.45
C GLU A 204 16.24 -10.79 -26.63
N GLY A 205 15.87 -12.05 -26.35
CA GLY A 205 15.69 -13.09 -27.37
C GLY A 205 16.41 -14.41 -27.11
N THR A 206 17.11 -14.56 -25.98
CA THR A 206 17.68 -15.86 -25.59
C THR A 206 16.73 -16.51 -24.60
N GLU A 207 15.74 -17.26 -25.10
CA GLU A 207 14.95 -18.17 -24.27
C GLU A 207 15.84 -19.33 -23.77
N PRO A 208 15.63 -19.83 -22.54
CA PRO A 208 16.35 -20.98 -22.00
C PRO A 208 15.97 -22.31 -22.68
#